data_AF-A0AA37AKU2-F1
#
_entry.id   AF-A0AA37AKU2-F1
#
_cell.length_a   1.000
_cell.length_b   1.000
_cell.length_c   1.000
_cell.angle_alpha   90.00
_cell.angle_beta   90.00
_cell.angle_gamma   90.00
#
_symmetry.space_group_name_H-M   'P 1'
#
loop_
_entity.id
_entity.type
_entity.pdbx_description
1 polymer ?
#
loop_
_entity_poly.entity_id
_entity_poly.type
_entity_poly.pdbx_seq_one_letter_code
_entity_poly.pdbx_strand_id
1 'polypeptide(L)' 'MKKRAGVLTVAVVALLSGCTPRIEVAAPKEPITINMNVKIEHEIHIKVDKDVEALLKSRSDLF' A
#
# COMPACT_ATOMS: atom_id res chain seq x y z
N MET A 1 -15.30 -47.22 -33.21
CA MET A 1 -14.09 -46.37 -33.13
C MET A 1 -14.31 -45.04 -32.40
N LYS A 2 -15.48 -44.39 -32.52
CA LYS A 2 -15.82 -43.11 -31.88
C LYS A 2 -15.64 -43.04 -30.34
N LYS A 3 -15.89 -44.14 -29.63
CA LYS A 3 -15.70 -44.23 -28.16
C LYS A 3 -14.23 -44.20 -27.72
N ARG A 4 -13.28 -44.64 -28.57
CA ARG A 4 -11.83 -44.61 -28.25
C ARG A 4 -11.25 -43.21 -28.38
N ALA A 5 -11.75 -42.43 -29.35
CA ALA A 5 -11.34 -41.03 -29.53
C ALA A 5 -11.74 -40.17 -28.31
N GLY A 6 -12.96 -40.33 -27.78
CA GLY A 6 -13.41 -39.58 -26.60
C GLY A 6 -12.62 -39.86 -25.32
N VAL A 7 -12.16 -41.10 -25.13
CA VAL A 7 -11.34 -41.48 -23.97
C VAL A 7 -9.95 -40.82 -24.02
N LEU A 8 -9.36 -40.71 -25.22
CA LEU A 8 -8.05 -40.08 -25.39
C LEU A 8 -8.10 -38.58 -25.12
N THR A 9 -9.17 -37.90 -25.55
CA THR A 9 -9.33 -36.46 -25.32
C THR A 9 -9.51 -36.13 -23.83
N VAL A 10 -10.23 -36.97 -23.09
CA VAL A 10 -10.43 -36.79 -21.63
C VAL A 10 -9.13 -36.99 -20.86
N ALA A 11 -8.29 -37.94 -21.27
CA ALA A 11 -6.99 -38.18 -20.64
C ALA A 11 -6.02 -37.00 -20.79
N VAL A 12 -6.01 -36.33 -21.96
CA VAL A 12 -5.14 -35.18 -22.21
C VAL A 12 -5.55 -33.95 -21.39
N VAL A 13 -6.85 -33.71 -21.23
CA VAL A 13 -7.36 -32.60 -20.42
C VAL A 13 -7.05 -32.79 -18.93
N ALA A 14 -7.10 -34.04 -18.44
CA ALA A 14 -6.76 -34.36 -17.04
C ALA A 14 -5.27 -34.15 -16.71
N LEU A 15 -4.37 -34.28 -17.70
CA LEU A 15 -2.93 -34.06 -17.51
C LEU A 15 -2.57 -32.56 -17.43
N LEU A 16 -3.39 -31.69 -18.03
CA LEU A 16 -3.15 -30.24 -18.06
C LEU A 16 -3.72 -29.51 -16.84
N SER A 17 -4.61 -30.13 -16.06
CA SER A 17 -5.24 -29.54 -14.86
C SER A 17 -4.38 -29.59 -13.59
N GLY A 18 -3.16 -30.13 -13.66
CA GLY A 18 -2.27 -30.31 -12.49
C GLY A 18 -1.30 -29.17 -12.20
N CYS A 19 -1.21 -28.15 -13.06
CA CYS A 19 -0.31 -27.02 -12.84
C CYS A 19 -0.92 -26.01 -11.86
N THR A 20 -0.61 -26.14 -10.57
CA THR A 20 -0.84 -25.08 -9.58
C THR A 20 0.41 -24.20 -9.49
N PRO A 21 0.42 -22.97 -10.06
CA PRO A 21 1.57 -22.09 -9.91
C PRO A 21 1.68 -21.70 -8.44
N ARG A 22 2.73 -22.19 -7.79
CA ARG A 22 3.02 -21.87 -6.39
C ARG A 22 3.65 -20.48 -6.36
N ILE A 23 2.86 -19.49 -5.97
CA ILE A 23 3.32 -18.12 -5.76
C ILE A 23 3.82 -18.04 -4.32
N GLU A 24 5.12 -17.87 -4.15
CA GLU A 24 5.71 -17.63 -2.84
C GLU A 24 5.99 -16.13 -2.68
N VAL A 25 5.37 -15.52 -1.68
CA VAL A 25 5.70 -14.15 -1.28
C VAL A 25 6.84 -14.26 -0.27
N ALA A 26 8.07 -14.17 -0.77
CA ALA A 26 9.24 -14.07 0.10
C ALA A 26 9.47 -12.59 0.45
N ALA A 27 9.41 -12.27 1.74
CA ALA A 27 9.97 -11.00 2.20
C ALA A 27 11.51 -11.04 1.98
N PRO A 28 12.13 -9.93 1.51
CA PRO A 28 13.58 -9.86 1.37
C PRO A 28 14.28 -10.24 2.68
N LYS A 29 15.35 -11.04 2.59
CA LYS A 29 16.17 -11.42 3.77
C LYS A 29 16.95 -10.22 4.33
N GLU A 30 17.20 -9.24 3.47
CA GLU A 30 17.94 -8.03 3.79
C GLU A 30 16.98 -6.86 4.05
N PRO A 31 17.30 -5.99 5.01
CA PRO A 31 16.47 -4.83 5.31
C PRO A 31 16.45 -3.84 4.14
N ILE A 32 15.25 -3.32 3.84
CA ILE A 32 15.08 -2.26 2.82
C ILE A 32 15.65 -0.96 3.38
N THR A 33 16.74 -0.47 2.78
CA THR A 33 17.35 0.80 3.17
C THR A 33 16.65 1.94 2.43
N ILE A 34 15.80 2.68 3.15
CA ILE A 34 15.10 3.85 2.62
C ILE A 34 15.90 5.10 3.00
N ASN A 35 16.75 5.57 2.09
CA ASN A 35 17.51 6.81 2.29
C ASN A 35 16.68 8.00 1.76
N MET A 36 16.06 8.76 2.66
CA MET A 36 15.23 9.91 2.29
C MET A 36 15.75 11.17 2.96
N ASN A 37 16.04 12.21 2.16
CA ASN A 37 16.29 13.54 2.66
C ASN A 37 14.95 14.31 2.70
N VAL A 38 14.27 14.27 3.85
CA VAL A 38 12.98 14.96 4.04
C VAL A 38 13.26 16.34 4.64
N LYS A 39 12.99 17.41 3.89
CA LYS A 39 12.92 18.77 4.43
C LYS A 39 11.47 19.10 4.72
N ILE A 40 11.11 19.18 6.00
CA ILE A 40 9.76 19.52 6.43
C ILE A 40 9.71 21.02 6.73
N GLU A 41 9.13 21.79 5.81
CA GLU A 41 8.87 23.22 5.99
C GLU A 41 7.42 23.39 6.46
N HIS A 42 7.23 23.71 7.74
CA HIS A 42 5.93 24.10 8.29
C HIS A 42 5.94 25.61 8.54
N GLU A 43 5.27 26.37 7.67
CA GLU A 43 4.95 27.78 7.92
C GLU A 43 3.54 27.86 8.52
N ILE A 44 3.46 28.11 9.82
CA ILE A 44 2.17 28.37 10.48
C ILE A 44 1.86 29.86 10.28
N HIS A 45 1.13 30.17 9.23
CA HIS A 45 0.53 31.51 9.06
C HIS A 45 -0.72 31.64 9.95
N ILE A 46 -0.53 32.16 11.16
CA ILE A 46 -1.64 32.53 12.04
C ILE A 46 -2.21 33.87 11.54
N LYS A 47 -3.27 33.82 10.71
CA LYS A 47 -4.13 34.98 10.47
C LYS A 47 -5.15 35.06 11.61
N VAL A 48 -4.92 36.00 12.52
CA VAL A 48 -5.76 36.21 13.70
C VAL A 48 -7.00 37.01 13.28
N ASP A 49 -8.19 36.42 13.47
CA ASP A 49 -9.44 37.17 13.42
C ASP A 49 -9.51 38.18 14.58
N LYS A 50 -10.12 39.34 14.36
CA LYS A 50 -10.09 40.47 15.32
C LYS A 50 -10.59 40.09 16.73
N ASP A 51 -11.54 39.17 16.81
CA ASP A 51 -12.08 38.68 18.08
C ASP A 51 -11.07 37.80 18.83
N VAL A 52 -10.24 37.06 18.10
CA VAL A 52 -9.15 36.26 18.66
C VAL A 52 -7.99 37.16 19.08
N GLU A 53 -7.72 38.26 18.37
CA GLU A 53 -6.71 39.26 18.78
C GLU A 53 -7.05 39.89 20.14
N ALA A 54 -8.33 40.20 20.37
CA ALA A 54 -8.80 40.72 21.65
C ALA A 54 -8.62 39.70 22.78
N LEU A 55 -8.94 38.42 22.53
CA LEU A 55 -8.76 37.35 23.50
C LEU A 55 -7.27 37.07 23.78
N LEU A 56 -6.42 37.07 22.76
CA LEU A 56 -4.97 36.90 22.90
C LEU A 56 -4.32 38.07 23.66
N LYS A 57 -4.77 39.32 23.43
CA LYS A 57 -4.31 40.48 24.21
C LYS A 57 -4.73 40.41 25.68
N SER A 58 -5.91 39.84 25.96
CA SER A 58 -6.40 39.68 27.33
C SER A 58 -5.70 38.56 28.10
N ARG A 59 -5.00 37.67 27.39
CA ARG A 59 -4.32 36.50 27.93
C ARG A 59 -2.92 36.39 27.33
N SER A 60 -2.09 37.39 27.61
CA SER A 60 -0.69 37.48 27.16
C SER A 60 0.25 36.45 27.80
N ASP A 61 -0.27 35.58 28.66
CA ASP A 61 0.41 34.55 29.44
C ASP A 61 0.33 33.14 28.82
N LEU A 62 -0.39 33.00 27.71
CA LEU A 62 -0.72 31.70 27.10
C LEU A 62 0.35 31.17 26.12
N PHE A 63 1.40 31.94 25.84
CA PHE A 63 2.54 31.57 24.99
C PHE A 63 3.83 32.26 25.43
#